data_AF-A0A0W0YK03-F1
#
_entry.id   AF-A0A0W0YK03-F1
#
_cell.length_a   1.000
_cell.length_b   1.000
_cell.length_c   1.000
_cell.angle_alpha   90.00
_cell.angle_beta   90.00
_cell.angle_gamma   90.00
#
_symmetry.space_group_name_H-M   'P 1'
#
loop_
_entity.id
_entity.type
_entity.pdbx_description
1 polymer ?
#
loop_
_entity_poly.entity_id
_entity_poly.type
_entity_poly.pdbx_seq_one_letter_code
_entity_poly.pdbx_strand_id
1 'polypeptide(L)'
;MKSIKKLIRLIHINYILAKNGLDNVVVSLRLFAPLRFMVYLNPWNWFRKEHLTHGEALRISLEALGPIFIKFGQALSTRPDILPIDIAIELSKLQDKVPPFPSEKAMAIIEKAYGLSPYEVFAEFDPIPLASASMAQVHAAKLKTGEEVIVKVLRPNMRRVIENDLSIMHTIAKWADRYWPEIRRLKPKEIVAEFEHTLLDELDLQREAANAAQLRRNFDRSPILYIPEVYWDYSRSNVMVLERIHGIPVSDISSLQAHSIDIKKLAERGVEIFFTQVFRDCFFHADMHPGNIFVSYNNPQDPQYICIDFGIMGTLNDNDKRYLAENLLAFFNRDYRRVAQLHVESGWVARDTRVDEFESAIRTVCEPIFERPLKDISFAQVVLRLFQVARRFHMEVQPQLVLLQKTLLAIEGLGRQLYPELDLWTTAKPFLEKWVKEQIGPKAFFTQLKQNLPFFAEQLPNMPKLVFDFLELKREELITDKKVLSHTKREEEKAALHWKSIATGASISFLLMGLLDYWNLIAQRQLAPLAFIGAAITGLFVLLNRSMRN
;
A
#
# COMPACT_ATOMS: atom_id res chain seq x y z
N MET A 1 33.84 6.11 15.26
CA MET A 1 33.49 4.69 15.52
C MET A 1 32.22 4.19 14.80
N LYS A 2 31.08 4.92 14.80
CA LYS A 2 29.84 4.47 14.12
C LYS A 2 30.01 4.24 12.60
N SER A 3 30.71 5.13 11.87
CA SER A 3 30.98 4.96 10.42
C SER A 3 31.81 3.71 10.08
N ILE A 4 32.81 3.38 10.91
CA ILE A 4 33.68 2.20 10.68
C ILE A 4 32.87 0.91 10.85
N LYS A 5 32.02 0.83 11.89
CA LYS A 5 31.13 -0.34 12.08
C LYS A 5 30.13 -0.49 10.93
N LYS A 6 29.57 0.61 10.42
CA LYS A 6 28.70 0.59 9.23
C LYS A 6 29.44 0.09 7.99
N LEU A 7 30.68 0.55 7.77
CA LEU A 7 31.50 0.12 6.64
C LEU A 7 31.80 -1.39 6.72
N ILE A 8 32.19 -1.89 7.90
CA ILE A 8 32.43 -3.33 8.12
C ILE A 8 31.16 -4.14 7.85
N ARG A 9 30.00 -3.68 8.33
CA ARG A 9 28.71 -4.35 8.10
C ARG A 9 28.30 -4.31 6.62
N LEU A 10 28.55 -3.21 5.90
CA LEU A 10 28.35 -3.11 4.45
C LEU A 10 29.24 -4.08 3.68
N ILE A 11 30.52 -4.21 4.06
CA ILE A 11 31.45 -5.18 3.48
C ILE A 11 30.94 -6.61 3.75
N HIS A 12 30.45 -6.89 4.95
CA HIS A 12 29.88 -8.19 5.30
C HIS A 12 28.60 -8.50 4.49
N ILE A 13 27.72 -7.51 4.29
CA ILE A 13 26.55 -7.65 3.41
C ILE A 13 26.98 -7.97 1.98
N ASN A 14 27.94 -7.20 1.46
CA ASN A 14 28.48 -7.44 0.12
C ASN A 14 29.11 -8.84 0.00
N TYR A 15 29.85 -9.27 1.02
CA TYR A 15 30.41 -10.62 1.10
C TYR A 15 29.33 -11.71 1.02
N ILE A 16 28.25 -11.60 1.80
CA ILE A 16 27.15 -12.58 1.78
C ILE A 16 26.45 -12.61 0.41
N LEU A 17 26.17 -11.43 -0.17
CA LEU A 17 25.56 -11.34 -1.51
C LEU A 17 26.47 -11.95 -2.58
N ALA A 18 27.76 -11.66 -2.53
CA ALA A 18 28.75 -12.20 -3.47
C ALA A 18 28.96 -13.71 -3.27
N LYS A 19 28.89 -14.22 -2.04
CA LYS A 19 28.97 -15.66 -1.76
C LYS A 19 27.83 -16.43 -2.43
N ASN A 20 26.63 -15.86 -2.46
CA ASN A 20 25.42 -16.51 -2.97
C ASN A 20 25.13 -16.21 -4.46
N GLY A 21 26.01 -15.50 -5.17
CA GLY A 21 25.86 -15.25 -6.62
C GLY A 21 25.02 -14.05 -7.02
N LEU A 22 24.83 -13.10 -6.10
CA LEU A 22 24.21 -11.80 -6.37
C LEU A 22 25.23 -10.70 -6.69
N ASP A 23 26.50 -11.08 -6.92
CA ASP A 23 27.59 -10.20 -7.34
C ASP A 23 27.29 -9.49 -8.67
N ASN A 24 26.64 -10.20 -9.61
CA ASN A 24 26.21 -9.61 -10.88
C ASN A 24 25.16 -8.49 -10.72
N VAL A 25 24.37 -8.48 -9.64
CA VAL A 25 23.36 -7.44 -9.37
C VAL A 25 24.00 -6.15 -8.84
N VAL A 26 25.06 -6.27 -8.04
CA VAL A 26 25.82 -5.11 -7.52
C VAL A 26 26.66 -4.48 -8.63
N VAL A 27 27.14 -5.30 -9.56
CA VAL A 27 28.09 -4.92 -10.61
C VAL A 27 27.41 -4.63 -11.96
N SER A 28 26.11 -4.91 -12.10
CA SER A 28 25.25 -4.39 -13.18
C SER A 28 24.91 -2.91 -13.01
N LEU A 29 25.16 -2.34 -11.83
CA LEU A 29 25.05 -0.90 -11.58
C LEU A 29 26.05 -0.12 -12.42
N ARG A 30 25.56 0.88 -13.17
CA ARG A 30 26.36 1.74 -14.06
C ARG A 30 27.53 2.43 -13.34
N LEU A 31 27.40 2.65 -12.03
CA LEU A 31 28.41 3.27 -11.16
C LEU A 31 29.61 2.34 -10.86
N PHE A 32 29.37 1.02 -10.76
CA PHE A 32 30.38 0.00 -10.47
C PHE A 32 30.81 -0.77 -11.72
N ALA A 33 30.36 -0.34 -12.91
CA ALA A 33 30.75 -0.91 -14.20
C ALA A 33 32.29 -1.04 -14.40
N PRO A 34 33.15 -0.11 -13.93
CA PRO A 34 34.60 -0.27 -14.04
C PRO A 34 35.16 -1.36 -13.11
N LEU A 35 34.45 -1.71 -12.03
CA LEU A 35 34.83 -2.74 -11.06
C LEU A 35 34.30 -4.13 -11.47
N ARG A 36 33.73 -4.26 -12.67
CA ARG A 36 33.26 -5.54 -13.24
C ARG A 36 34.31 -6.63 -13.21
N PHE A 37 35.56 -6.29 -13.49
CA PHE A 37 36.66 -7.26 -13.52
C PHE A 37 36.96 -7.85 -12.12
N MET A 38 36.66 -7.13 -11.03
CA MET A 38 36.88 -7.64 -9.67
C MET A 38 35.93 -8.80 -9.31
N VAL A 39 34.78 -8.90 -9.98
CA VAL A 39 33.88 -10.06 -9.85
C VAL A 39 34.48 -11.33 -10.45
N TYR A 40 35.29 -11.19 -11.51
CA TYR A 40 36.02 -12.31 -12.12
C TYR A 40 37.24 -12.74 -11.28
N LEU A 41 37.81 -11.82 -10.50
CA LEU A 41 38.86 -12.12 -9.52
C LEU A 41 38.32 -12.67 -8.20
N ASN A 42 37.00 -12.76 -8.05
CA ASN A 42 36.37 -13.25 -6.85
C ASN A 42 36.55 -14.78 -6.75
N PRO A 43 37.37 -15.31 -5.84
CA PRO A 43 37.66 -16.75 -5.77
C PRO A 43 36.38 -17.60 -5.57
N TRP A 44 35.34 -17.02 -4.96
CA TRP A 44 34.07 -17.69 -4.73
C TRP A 44 33.33 -18.07 -6.03
N ASN A 45 33.57 -17.39 -7.15
CA ASN A 45 32.99 -17.79 -8.44
C ASN A 45 33.49 -19.17 -8.91
N TRP A 46 34.70 -19.58 -8.50
CA TRP A 46 35.26 -20.90 -8.79
C TRP A 46 34.92 -21.98 -7.75
N PHE A 47 34.47 -21.59 -6.55
CA PHE A 47 34.10 -22.53 -5.47
C PHE A 47 32.58 -22.77 -5.33
N ARG A 48 31.74 -22.11 -6.12
CA ARG A 48 30.29 -22.36 -6.13
C ARG A 48 30.00 -23.74 -6.73
N LYS A 49 29.41 -24.63 -5.93
CA LYS A 49 29.00 -25.99 -6.36
C LYS A 49 27.61 -26.05 -7.01
N GLU A 50 26.74 -25.07 -6.75
CA GLU A 50 25.35 -25.08 -7.23
C GLU A 50 24.94 -23.71 -7.82
N HIS A 51 24.18 -23.75 -8.91
CA HIS A 51 23.56 -22.57 -9.52
C HIS A 51 22.20 -22.31 -8.87
N LEU A 52 22.18 -21.44 -7.86
CA LEU A 52 20.94 -20.95 -7.24
C LEU A 52 20.20 -20.02 -8.22
N THR A 53 18.86 -20.06 -8.20
CA THR A 53 18.06 -19.03 -8.84
C THR A 53 18.22 -17.68 -8.12
N HIS A 54 17.87 -16.56 -8.77
CA HIS A 54 17.98 -15.22 -8.16
C HIS A 54 17.16 -15.09 -6.87
N GLY A 55 15.96 -15.68 -6.83
CA GLY A 55 15.10 -15.70 -5.64
C GLY A 55 15.70 -16.51 -4.49
N GLU A 56 16.22 -17.71 -4.77
CA GLU A 56 16.84 -18.58 -3.76
C GLU A 56 18.10 -17.95 -3.19
N ALA A 57 18.94 -17.37 -4.05
CA ALA A 57 20.13 -16.66 -3.65
C ALA A 57 19.79 -15.49 -2.70
N LEU A 58 18.75 -14.72 -3.02
CA LEU A 58 18.29 -13.61 -2.18
C LEU A 58 17.76 -14.10 -0.84
N ARG A 59 16.92 -15.14 -0.83
CA ARG A 59 16.39 -15.74 0.41
C ARG A 59 17.51 -16.17 1.36
N ILE A 60 18.47 -16.96 0.86
CA ILE A 60 19.60 -17.47 1.66
C ILE A 60 20.49 -16.31 2.13
N SER A 61 20.66 -15.26 1.31
CA SER A 61 21.38 -14.05 1.73
C SER A 61 20.68 -13.34 2.88
N LEU A 62 19.36 -13.15 2.81
CA LEU A 62 18.61 -12.49 3.88
C LEU A 62 18.61 -13.31 5.19
N GLU A 63 18.51 -14.64 5.09
CA GLU A 63 18.66 -15.56 6.23
C GLU A 63 20.03 -15.39 6.91
N ALA A 64 21.11 -15.36 6.11
CA ALA A 64 22.47 -15.19 6.62
C ALA A 64 22.74 -13.79 7.21
N LEU A 65 22.00 -12.77 6.76
CA LEU A 65 22.14 -11.39 7.25
C LEU A 65 21.48 -11.18 8.62
N GLY A 66 20.50 -12.01 8.97
CA GLY A 66 19.88 -12.08 10.28
C GLY A 66 18.44 -11.55 10.33
N PRO A 67 17.85 -11.50 11.55
CA PRO A 67 16.40 -11.35 11.74
C PRO A 67 15.77 -10.12 11.08
N ILE A 68 16.47 -8.97 11.08
CA ILE A 68 15.95 -7.73 10.48
C ILE A 68 15.83 -7.86 8.96
N PHE A 69 16.78 -8.55 8.32
CA PHE A 69 16.75 -8.80 6.88
C PHE A 69 15.75 -9.90 6.50
N ILE A 70 15.56 -10.90 7.37
CA ILE A 70 14.47 -11.88 7.23
C ILE A 70 13.11 -11.17 7.25
N LYS A 71 12.85 -10.33 8.25
CA LYS A 71 11.62 -9.51 8.33
C LYS A 71 11.47 -8.58 7.13
N PHE A 72 12.55 -7.96 6.67
CA PHE A 72 12.51 -7.12 5.48
C PHE A 72 12.14 -7.93 4.24
N GLY A 73 12.71 -9.13 4.07
CA GLY A 73 12.34 -10.06 3.01
C GLY A 73 10.88 -10.50 3.08
N GLN A 74 10.37 -10.79 4.28
CA GLN A 74 8.95 -11.09 4.50
C GLN A 74 8.04 -9.89 4.19
N ALA A 75 8.44 -8.68 4.56
CA ALA A 75 7.71 -7.46 4.24
C ALA A 75 7.73 -7.14 2.74
N LEU A 76 8.80 -7.54 2.03
CA LEU A 76 8.90 -7.37 0.58
C LEU A 76 8.20 -8.49 -0.20
N SER A 77 8.12 -9.71 0.34
CA SER A 77 7.46 -10.84 -0.33
C SER A 77 5.97 -10.60 -0.54
N THR A 78 5.37 -9.75 0.29
CA THR A 78 3.98 -9.28 0.15
C THR A 78 3.82 -8.20 -0.92
N ARG A 79 4.90 -7.71 -1.52
CA ARG A 79 4.93 -6.62 -2.51
C ARG A 79 5.32 -7.07 -3.93
N PRO A 80 4.48 -7.84 -4.63
CA PRO A 80 4.74 -8.26 -6.01
C PRO A 80 4.62 -7.12 -7.02
N ASP A 81 4.15 -5.94 -6.59
CA ASP A 81 4.25 -4.68 -7.36
C ASP A 81 5.71 -4.25 -7.55
N ILE A 82 6.57 -4.58 -6.59
CA ILE A 82 8.00 -4.26 -6.58
C ILE A 82 8.83 -5.42 -7.08
N LEU A 83 8.55 -6.63 -6.59
CA LEU A 83 9.38 -7.80 -6.82
C LEU A 83 8.84 -8.72 -7.92
N PRO A 84 9.74 -9.28 -8.77
CA PRO A 84 9.41 -10.43 -9.61
C PRO A 84 8.81 -11.59 -8.79
N ILE A 85 7.88 -12.32 -9.40
CA ILE A 85 7.11 -13.38 -8.71
C ILE A 85 7.98 -14.51 -8.20
N ASP A 86 8.99 -14.90 -8.97
CA ASP A 86 9.97 -15.93 -8.59
C ASP A 86 10.71 -15.52 -7.31
N ILE A 87 11.04 -14.24 -7.17
CA ILE A 87 11.66 -13.71 -5.96
C ILE A 87 10.65 -13.65 -4.80
N ALA A 88 9.44 -13.15 -5.02
CA ALA A 88 8.41 -13.05 -3.98
C ALA A 88 8.05 -14.42 -3.38
N ILE A 89 7.92 -15.46 -4.21
CA ILE A 89 7.66 -16.85 -3.77
C ILE A 89 8.81 -17.39 -2.92
N GLU A 90 10.06 -17.13 -3.30
CA GLU A 90 11.19 -17.55 -2.47
C GLU A 90 11.20 -16.79 -1.15
N LEU A 91 11.01 -15.47 -1.17
CA LEU A 91 10.98 -14.67 0.05
C LEU A 91 9.80 -15.02 0.99
N SER A 92 8.68 -15.53 0.48
CA SER A 92 7.57 -15.98 1.33
C SER A 92 7.92 -17.25 2.13
N LYS A 93 8.98 -17.98 1.76
CA LYS A 93 9.46 -19.16 2.51
C LYS A 93 10.30 -18.77 3.74
N LEU A 94 10.67 -17.50 3.88
CA LEU A 94 11.41 -17.02 5.04
C LEU A 94 10.62 -17.29 6.31
N GLN A 95 11.14 -18.15 7.18
CA GLN A 95 10.53 -18.46 8.47
C GLN A 95 11.16 -17.62 9.57
N ASP A 96 10.34 -17.24 10.55
CA ASP A 96 10.77 -16.45 11.69
C ASP A 96 11.21 -17.29 12.90
N LYS A 97 11.79 -18.47 12.62
CA LYS A 97 12.26 -19.38 13.66
C LYS A 97 13.68 -19.01 14.05
N VAL A 98 13.80 -18.33 15.17
CA VAL A 98 15.09 -18.05 15.81
C VAL A 98 15.23 -18.83 17.11
N PRO A 99 16.43 -19.35 17.41
CA PRO A 99 16.67 -20.07 18.66
C PRO A 99 16.37 -19.15 19.85
N PRO A 100 15.80 -19.68 20.95
CA PRO A 100 15.53 -18.90 22.15
C PRO A 100 16.80 -18.25 22.68
N PHE A 101 16.67 -17.11 23.33
CA PHE A 101 17.79 -16.51 24.04
C PHE A 101 17.89 -17.10 25.46
N PRO A 102 19.06 -17.01 26.13
CA PRO A 102 19.24 -17.60 27.45
C PRO A 102 18.18 -17.13 28.44
N SER A 103 17.57 -18.08 29.16
CA SER A 103 16.45 -17.82 30.08
C SER A 103 16.82 -16.83 31.18
N GLU A 104 18.09 -16.76 31.58
CA GLU A 104 18.59 -15.81 32.58
C GLU A 104 18.38 -14.36 32.12
N LYS A 105 18.53 -14.09 30.82
CA LYS A 105 18.25 -12.75 30.28
C LYS A 105 16.76 -12.44 30.30
N ALA A 106 15.90 -13.44 30.12
CA ALA A 106 14.46 -13.27 30.14
C ALA A 106 13.98 -12.95 31.56
N MET A 107 14.47 -13.72 32.53
CA MET A 107 14.23 -13.51 33.95
C MET A 107 14.72 -12.13 34.39
N ALA A 108 15.91 -11.70 33.96
CA ALA A 108 16.42 -10.35 34.26
C ALA A 108 15.56 -9.23 33.64
N ILE A 109 14.94 -9.46 32.47
CA ILE A 109 14.01 -8.50 31.85
C ILE A 109 12.72 -8.41 32.66
N ILE A 110 12.18 -9.56 33.10
CA ILE A 110 11.00 -9.66 33.97
C ILE A 110 11.28 -8.97 35.32
N GLU A 111 12.42 -9.26 35.94
CA GLU A 111 12.88 -8.62 37.18
C GLU A 111 12.94 -7.10 37.06
N LYS A 112 13.51 -6.61 35.96
CA LYS A 112 13.57 -5.18 35.70
C LYS A 112 12.19 -4.56 35.48
N ALA A 113 11.25 -5.30 34.89
CA ALA A 113 9.91 -4.82 34.58
C ALA A 113 9.01 -4.73 35.82
N TYR A 114 9.17 -5.66 36.78
CA TYR A 114 8.31 -5.75 37.97
C TYR A 114 9.00 -5.36 39.29
N GLY A 115 10.33 -5.27 39.31
CA GLY A 115 11.12 -5.06 40.53
C GLY A 115 11.20 -6.28 41.46
N LEU A 116 10.71 -7.43 41.02
CA LEU A 116 10.61 -8.70 41.76
C LEU A 116 11.03 -9.85 40.87
N SER A 117 11.49 -10.98 41.44
CA SER A 117 11.82 -12.15 40.63
C SER A 117 10.57 -12.74 39.96
N PRO A 118 10.69 -13.45 38.82
CA PRO A 118 9.55 -14.08 38.16
C PRO A 118 8.80 -15.04 39.08
N TYR A 119 9.53 -15.72 39.97
CA TYR A 119 9.00 -16.65 40.97
C TYR A 119 8.24 -15.96 42.11
N GLU A 120 8.40 -14.65 42.28
CA GLU A 120 7.62 -13.84 43.23
C GLU A 120 6.44 -13.15 42.55
N VAL A 121 6.53 -12.86 41.25
CA VAL A 121 5.42 -12.26 40.48
C VAL A 121 4.35 -13.32 40.19
N PHE A 122 4.78 -14.49 39.73
CA PHE A 122 3.91 -15.62 39.35
C PHE A 122 3.90 -16.69 40.43
N ALA A 123 2.83 -17.48 40.51
CA ALA A 123 2.79 -18.67 41.37
C ALA A 123 3.72 -19.77 40.85
N GLU A 124 3.75 -19.95 39.53
CA GLU A 124 4.63 -20.86 38.83
C GLU A 124 5.18 -20.14 37.59
N PHE A 125 6.46 -20.32 37.28
CA PHE A 125 7.10 -19.75 36.09
C PHE A 125 8.06 -20.77 35.50
N ASP A 126 7.87 -21.12 34.22
CA ASP A 126 8.76 -22.02 33.50
C ASP A 126 9.90 -21.25 32.85
N PRO A 127 11.17 -21.42 33.31
CA PRO A 127 12.30 -20.77 32.69
C PRO A 127 12.57 -21.30 31.27
N ILE A 128 12.07 -22.49 30.91
CA ILE A 128 12.21 -23.02 29.55
C ILE A 128 11.16 -22.34 28.66
N PRO A 129 11.57 -21.68 27.57
CA PRO A 129 10.62 -21.01 26.69
C PRO A 129 9.76 -22.04 25.95
N LEU A 130 8.45 -21.80 25.95
CA LEU A 130 7.47 -22.56 25.17
C LEU A 130 7.65 -22.33 23.67
N ALA A 131 7.95 -21.08 23.29
CA ALA A 131 8.15 -20.68 21.91
C ALA A 131 9.13 -19.50 21.80
N SER A 132 9.72 -19.33 20.62
CA SER A 132 10.61 -18.23 20.29
C SER A 132 10.30 -17.71 18.89
N ALA A 133 10.11 -16.40 18.77
CA ALA A 133 9.88 -15.67 17.53
C ALA A 133 11.00 -14.62 17.33
N SER A 134 11.02 -13.91 16.20
CA SER A 134 12.01 -12.85 15.88
C SER A 134 12.31 -11.92 17.05
N MET A 135 11.24 -11.35 17.62
CA MET A 135 11.30 -10.19 18.49
C MET A 135 11.12 -10.55 19.96
N ALA A 136 10.51 -11.70 20.25
CA ALA A 136 10.17 -12.09 21.61
C ALA A 136 10.24 -13.61 21.79
N GLN A 137 10.34 -14.04 23.04
CA GLN A 137 10.15 -15.44 23.41
C GLN A 137 9.01 -15.55 24.44
N VAL A 138 8.39 -16.72 24.49
CA VAL A 138 7.19 -16.96 25.29
C VAL A 138 7.49 -18.00 26.34
N HIS A 139 7.14 -17.71 27.59
CA HIS A 139 7.27 -18.62 28.73
C HIS A 139 5.89 -19.01 29.25
N ALA A 140 5.76 -20.23 29.77
CA ALA A 140 4.57 -20.62 30.51
C ALA A 140 4.65 -20.13 31.96
N ALA A 141 3.54 -19.68 32.51
CA ALA A 141 3.45 -19.29 33.91
C ALA A 141 2.02 -19.49 34.44
N LYS A 142 1.87 -19.29 35.75
CA LYS A 142 0.58 -19.32 36.45
C LYS A 142 0.48 -18.12 37.37
N LEU A 143 -0.64 -17.40 37.31
CA LEU A 143 -0.89 -16.28 38.21
C LEU A 143 -1.12 -16.76 39.65
N LYS A 144 -0.92 -15.88 40.63
CA LYS A 144 -1.22 -16.17 42.04
C LYS A 144 -2.71 -16.43 42.31
N THR A 145 -3.56 -15.90 41.44
CA THR A 145 -5.00 -16.13 41.41
C THR A 145 -5.38 -17.51 40.86
N GLY A 146 -4.46 -18.19 40.18
CA GLY A 146 -4.58 -19.59 39.74
C GLY A 146 -4.67 -19.79 38.23
N GLU A 147 -4.89 -18.74 37.45
CA GLU A 147 -5.03 -18.79 36.00
C GLU A 147 -3.71 -19.12 35.30
N GLU A 148 -3.77 -19.97 34.28
CA GLU A 148 -2.63 -20.28 33.41
C GLU A 148 -2.42 -19.15 32.39
N VAL A 149 -1.17 -18.70 32.28
CA VAL A 149 -0.80 -17.60 31.40
C VAL A 149 0.45 -17.90 30.62
N ILE A 150 0.65 -17.15 29.55
CA ILE A 150 1.92 -17.05 28.85
C ILE A 150 2.53 -15.67 29.10
N VAL A 151 3.86 -15.64 29.22
CA VAL A 151 4.65 -14.44 29.42
C VAL A 151 5.53 -14.24 28.19
N LYS A 152 5.14 -13.31 27.32
CA LYS A 152 5.88 -12.90 26.13
C LYS A 152 6.92 -11.84 26.53
N VAL A 153 8.20 -12.13 26.33
CA VAL A 153 9.33 -11.29 26.72
C VAL A 153 10.10 -10.84 25.50
N LEU A 154 10.26 -9.52 25.32
CA LEU A 154 11.00 -8.95 24.20
C LEU A 154 12.49 -9.32 24.26
N ARG A 155 13.09 -9.65 23.11
CA ARG A 155 14.50 -10.01 22.99
C ARG A 155 15.40 -8.84 23.42
N PRO A 156 16.43 -9.07 24.25
CA PRO A 156 17.28 -8.01 24.75
C PRO A 156 18.04 -7.29 23.62
N ASN A 157 18.20 -5.97 23.78
CA ASN A 157 18.96 -5.10 22.89
C ASN A 157 18.46 -5.00 21.44
N MET A 158 17.22 -5.41 21.15
CA MET A 158 16.69 -5.43 19.78
C MET A 158 16.64 -4.04 19.14
N ARG A 159 16.28 -2.99 19.89
CA ARG A 159 16.28 -1.59 19.40
C ARG A 159 17.62 -1.20 18.77
N ARG A 160 18.74 -1.53 19.41
CA ARG A 160 20.09 -1.19 18.90
C ARG A 160 20.46 -2.00 17.66
N VAL A 161 19.99 -3.24 17.55
CA VAL A 161 20.18 -4.08 16.35
C VAL A 161 19.40 -3.48 15.18
N ILE A 162 18.13 -3.16 15.40
CA ILE A 162 17.24 -2.52 14.45
C ILE A 162 17.81 -1.20 13.95
N GLU A 163 18.19 -0.28 14.84
CA GLU A 163 18.77 1.01 14.46
C GLU A 163 20.02 0.88 13.58
N ASN A 164 20.88 -0.10 13.87
CA ASN A 164 22.10 -0.34 13.08
C ASN A 164 21.74 -0.82 11.67
N ASP A 165 20.94 -1.87 11.55
CA ASP A 165 20.59 -2.48 10.27
C ASP A 165 19.68 -1.56 9.43
N LEU A 166 18.71 -0.87 10.04
CA LEU A 166 17.91 0.16 9.37
C LEU A 166 18.77 1.31 8.85
N SER A 167 19.78 1.75 9.60
CA SER A 167 20.66 2.82 9.12
C SER A 167 21.43 2.43 7.86
N ILE A 168 21.68 1.13 7.66
CA ILE A 168 22.29 0.57 6.46
C ILE A 168 21.26 0.49 5.34
N MET A 169 20.05 -0.02 5.63
CA MET A 169 18.94 -0.06 4.66
C MET A 169 18.63 1.33 4.11
N HIS A 170 18.57 2.36 4.97
CA HIS A 170 18.42 3.76 4.55
C HIS A 170 19.55 4.26 3.66
N THR A 171 20.79 3.83 3.93
CA THR A 171 21.94 4.18 3.10
C THR A 171 21.82 3.52 1.72
N ILE A 172 21.46 2.25 1.68
CA ILE A 172 21.22 1.49 0.44
C ILE A 172 20.06 2.12 -0.35
N ALA A 173 18.94 2.44 0.30
CA ALA A 173 17.79 3.08 -0.34
C ALA A 173 18.13 4.46 -0.93
N LYS A 174 18.93 5.27 -0.22
CA LYS A 174 19.44 6.55 -0.74
C LYS A 174 20.31 6.37 -1.98
N TRP A 175 21.17 5.34 -1.99
CA TRP A 175 21.99 5.04 -3.16
C TRP A 175 21.18 4.49 -4.33
N ALA A 176 20.21 3.60 -4.07
CA ALA A 176 19.30 3.08 -5.08
C ALA A 176 18.51 4.21 -5.75
N ASP A 177 17.95 5.13 -4.96
CA ASP A 177 17.19 6.29 -5.46
C ASP A 177 18.04 7.26 -6.30
N ARG A 178 19.30 7.48 -5.88
CA ARG A 178 20.23 8.41 -6.55
C ARG A 178 20.81 7.83 -7.84
N TYR A 179 21.21 6.57 -7.83
CA TYR A 179 22.01 5.96 -8.88
C TYR A 179 21.24 5.01 -9.79
N TRP A 180 19.99 4.65 -9.45
CA TRP A 180 19.19 3.69 -10.21
C TRP A 180 17.85 4.29 -10.63
N PRO A 181 17.80 4.99 -11.80
CA PRO A 181 16.58 5.66 -12.28
C PRO A 181 15.38 4.72 -12.40
N GLU A 182 15.61 3.47 -12.80
CA GLU A 182 14.56 2.43 -12.95
C GLU A 182 13.92 2.02 -11.62
N ILE A 183 14.61 2.21 -10.49
CA ILE A 183 14.11 1.89 -9.14
C ILE A 183 13.43 3.10 -8.48
N ARG A 184 13.68 4.32 -8.96
CA ARG A 184 13.06 5.53 -8.39
C ARG A 184 11.53 5.45 -8.34
N ARG A 185 10.91 4.84 -9.36
CA ARG A 185 9.45 4.58 -9.39
C ARG A 185 8.94 3.69 -8.26
N LEU A 186 9.80 2.84 -7.69
CA LEU A 186 9.48 1.95 -6.56
C LEU A 186 9.59 2.67 -5.21
N LYS A 187 10.05 3.94 -5.19
CA LYS A 187 10.18 4.76 -3.99
C LYS A 187 10.91 4.03 -2.84
N PRO A 188 12.16 3.55 -3.03
CA PRO A 188 12.89 2.72 -2.06
C PRO A 188 13.06 3.35 -0.67
N LYS A 189 13.10 4.69 -0.60
CA LYS A 189 13.15 5.42 0.68
C LYS A 189 11.87 5.26 1.48
N GLU A 190 10.72 5.30 0.81
CA GLU A 190 9.40 5.15 1.45
C GLU A 190 9.22 3.71 1.94
N ILE A 191 9.63 2.72 1.16
CA ILE A 191 9.60 1.30 1.56
C ILE A 191 10.39 1.08 2.86
N VAL A 192 11.61 1.60 2.96
CA VAL A 192 12.44 1.43 4.16
C VAL A 192 11.86 2.21 5.35
N ALA A 193 11.29 3.40 5.11
CA ALA A 193 10.67 4.19 6.17
C ALA A 193 9.40 3.52 6.72
N GLU A 194 8.57 2.93 5.86
CA GLU A 194 7.39 2.15 6.25
C GLU A 194 7.79 0.89 7.02
N PHE A 195 8.81 0.17 6.54
CA PHE A 195 9.35 -0.99 7.24
C PHE A 195 9.93 -0.63 8.61
N GLU A 196 10.64 0.50 8.73
CA GLU A 196 11.11 1.03 10.01
C GLU A 196 9.95 1.29 10.97
N HIS A 197 8.88 1.93 10.50
CA HIS A 197 7.71 2.20 11.33
C HIS A 197 7.09 0.91 11.87
N THR A 198 6.86 -0.09 11.01
CA THR A 198 6.30 -1.38 11.41
C THR A 198 7.21 -2.12 12.39
N LEU A 199 8.53 -2.13 12.15
CA LEU A 199 9.48 -2.77 13.07
C LEU A 199 9.55 -2.11 14.45
N LEU A 200 9.44 -0.78 14.50
CA LEU A 200 9.46 -0.04 15.75
C LEU A 200 8.18 -0.26 16.55
N ASP A 201 7.03 -0.39 15.87
CA ASP A 201 5.75 -0.73 16.50
C ASP A 201 5.79 -2.12 17.16
N GLU A 202 6.46 -3.10 16.55
CA GLU A 202 6.64 -4.43 17.14
C GLU A 202 7.55 -4.47 18.40
N LEU A 203 8.30 -3.40 18.69
CA LEU A 203 9.12 -3.31 19.91
C LEU A 203 8.33 -2.93 21.16
N ASP A 204 7.05 -2.58 21.01
CA ASP A 204 6.19 -2.20 22.12
C ASP A 204 5.04 -3.20 22.29
N LEU A 205 5.22 -4.13 23.22
CA LEU A 205 4.23 -5.16 23.51
C LEU A 205 2.95 -4.59 24.14
N GLN A 206 2.93 -3.33 24.62
CA GLN A 206 1.67 -2.71 25.04
C GLN A 206 0.77 -2.38 23.85
N ARG A 207 1.35 -2.06 22.68
CA ARG A 207 0.57 -1.88 21.45
C ARG A 207 -0.08 -3.19 21.02
N GLU A 208 0.69 -4.28 21.05
CA GLU A 208 0.17 -5.62 20.77
C GLU A 208 -0.93 -6.02 21.76
N ALA A 209 -0.75 -5.75 23.05
CA ALA A 209 -1.78 -5.97 24.08
C ALA A 209 -3.06 -5.16 23.84
N ALA A 210 -2.93 -3.90 23.43
CA ALA A 210 -4.07 -3.04 23.10
C ALA A 210 -4.83 -3.56 21.87
N ASN A 211 -4.10 -4.01 20.85
CA ASN A 211 -4.65 -4.64 19.66
C ASN A 211 -5.44 -5.92 20.01
N ALA A 212 -4.86 -6.80 20.82
CA ALA A 212 -5.49 -8.02 21.30
C ALA A 212 -6.79 -7.72 22.05
N ALA A 213 -6.77 -6.76 22.99
CA ALA A 213 -7.95 -6.38 23.76
C ALA A 213 -9.04 -5.75 22.88
N GLN A 214 -8.67 -4.95 21.88
CA GLN A 214 -9.64 -4.40 20.94
C GLN A 214 -10.30 -5.51 20.10
N LEU A 215 -9.52 -6.46 19.60
CA LEU A 215 -10.07 -7.57 18.82
C LEU A 215 -10.95 -8.49 19.69
N ARG A 216 -10.54 -8.75 20.95
CA ARG A 216 -11.37 -9.49 21.92
C ARG A 216 -12.72 -8.80 22.15
N ARG A 217 -12.76 -7.47 22.29
CA ARG A 217 -14.03 -6.72 22.40
C ARG A 217 -14.91 -6.88 21.17
N ASN A 218 -14.34 -6.85 19.98
CA ASN A 218 -15.09 -7.01 18.73
C ASN A 218 -15.71 -8.41 18.59
N PHE A 219 -15.09 -9.43 19.18
CA PHE A 219 -15.54 -10.82 19.15
C PHE A 219 -15.98 -11.33 20.53
N ASP A 220 -16.46 -10.44 21.39
CA ASP A 220 -16.88 -10.83 22.74
C ASP A 220 -17.97 -11.92 22.65
N ARG A 221 -17.72 -13.06 23.32
CA ARG A 221 -18.56 -14.27 23.31
C ARG A 221 -18.91 -14.78 21.90
N SER A 222 -18.04 -14.53 20.93
CA SER A 222 -18.26 -14.96 19.56
C SER A 222 -18.07 -16.48 19.41
N PRO A 223 -19.00 -17.19 18.75
CA PRO A 223 -18.84 -18.63 18.53
C PRO A 223 -17.76 -18.93 17.48
N ILE A 224 -17.36 -17.97 16.63
CA ILE A 224 -16.47 -18.20 15.49
C ILE A 224 -14.99 -17.92 15.79
N LEU A 225 -14.68 -16.93 16.62
CA LEU A 225 -13.30 -16.52 16.93
C LEU A 225 -13.14 -16.21 18.41
N TYR A 226 -12.11 -16.80 19.02
CA TYR A 226 -11.66 -16.56 20.37
C TYR A 226 -10.33 -15.80 20.36
N ILE A 227 -10.20 -14.82 21.25
CA ILE A 227 -8.99 -14.04 21.46
C ILE A 227 -8.66 -14.15 22.95
N PRO A 228 -7.49 -14.65 23.36
CA PRO A 228 -7.12 -14.78 24.77
C PRO A 228 -7.15 -13.45 25.55
N GLU A 229 -7.39 -13.55 26.85
CA GLU A 229 -7.41 -12.39 27.74
C GLU A 229 -6.01 -11.78 27.95
N VAL A 230 -5.95 -10.44 27.97
CA VAL A 230 -4.75 -9.69 28.31
C VAL A 230 -4.78 -9.33 29.78
N TYR A 231 -3.73 -9.71 30.52
CA TYR A 231 -3.57 -9.36 31.92
C TYR A 231 -2.81 -8.03 32.04
N TRP A 232 -3.55 -6.92 32.09
CA TRP A 232 -3.01 -5.56 32.04
C TRP A 232 -2.08 -5.21 33.21
N ASP A 233 -2.41 -5.64 34.42
CA ASP A 233 -1.59 -5.39 35.62
C ASP A 233 -0.18 -6.01 35.49
N TYR A 234 -0.09 -7.07 34.70
CA TYR A 234 1.12 -7.82 34.39
C TYR A 234 1.68 -7.50 32.99
N SER A 235 1.25 -6.42 32.34
CA SER A 235 1.76 -6.05 31.00
C SER A 235 2.53 -4.73 31.04
N ARG A 236 3.65 -4.69 30.32
CA ARG A 236 4.60 -3.57 30.18
C ARG A 236 5.08 -3.51 28.73
N SER A 237 5.81 -2.47 28.34
CA SER A 237 6.27 -2.30 26.95
C SER A 237 7.18 -3.43 26.45
N ASN A 238 7.86 -4.16 27.36
CA ASN A 238 8.81 -5.22 27.07
C ASN A 238 8.39 -6.62 27.57
N VAL A 239 7.26 -6.72 28.28
CA VAL A 239 6.70 -7.97 28.79
C VAL A 239 5.17 -7.94 28.64
N MET A 240 4.58 -8.92 27.99
CA MET A 240 3.13 -9.03 27.82
C MET A 240 2.63 -10.36 28.37
N VAL A 241 1.56 -10.31 29.15
CA VAL A 241 0.96 -11.49 29.78
C VAL A 241 -0.43 -11.73 29.22
N LEU A 242 -0.62 -12.92 28.67
CA LEU A 242 -1.86 -13.36 28.03
C LEU A 242 -2.35 -14.65 28.69
N GLU A 243 -3.65 -14.90 28.63
CA GLU A 243 -4.23 -16.20 28.90
C GLU A 243 -3.56 -17.29 28.07
N ARG A 244 -3.25 -18.42 28.71
CA ARG A 244 -2.72 -19.59 28.02
C ARG A 244 -3.85 -20.32 27.30
N ILE A 245 -3.73 -20.42 25.98
CA ILE A 245 -4.69 -21.16 25.15
C ILE A 245 -4.20 -22.59 24.86
N HIS A 246 -5.17 -23.48 24.69
CA HIS A 246 -4.97 -24.86 24.29
C HIS A 246 -5.81 -25.13 23.05
N GLY A 247 -5.19 -25.59 21.97
CA GLY A 247 -5.88 -25.80 20.70
C GLY A 247 -5.00 -26.54 19.70
N ILE A 248 -5.60 -26.96 18.59
CA ILE A 248 -4.92 -27.66 17.51
C ILE A 248 -4.43 -26.61 16.50
N PRO A 249 -3.15 -26.56 16.12
CA PRO A 249 -2.68 -25.68 15.06
C PRO A 249 -3.50 -25.88 13.78
N VAL A 250 -3.94 -24.81 13.12
CA VAL A 250 -4.82 -24.92 11.95
C VAL A 250 -4.16 -25.66 10.77
N SER A 251 -2.82 -25.67 10.71
CA SER A 251 -2.06 -26.42 9.71
C SER A 251 -2.03 -27.94 9.95
N ASP A 252 -2.37 -28.41 11.15
CA ASP A 252 -2.33 -29.83 11.50
C ASP A 252 -3.66 -30.54 11.17
N ILE A 253 -3.86 -30.76 9.88
CA ILE A 253 -5.09 -31.39 9.34
C ILE A 253 -5.30 -32.78 9.93
N SER A 254 -4.23 -33.55 10.15
CA SER A 254 -4.32 -34.91 10.70
C SER A 254 -4.90 -34.88 12.11
N SER A 255 -4.43 -33.96 12.96
CA SER A 255 -5.00 -33.77 14.30
C SER A 255 -6.44 -33.25 14.27
N LEU A 256 -6.77 -32.32 13.35
CA LEU A 256 -8.14 -31.83 13.19
C LEU A 256 -9.11 -32.96 12.79
N GLN A 257 -8.69 -33.83 11.85
CA GLN A 257 -9.47 -34.99 11.43
C GLN A 257 -9.59 -36.03 12.56
N ALA A 258 -8.53 -36.27 13.33
CA ALA A 258 -8.56 -37.17 14.48
C ALA A 258 -9.55 -36.70 15.56
N HIS A 259 -9.69 -35.38 15.73
CA HIS A 259 -10.70 -34.78 16.63
C HIS A 259 -12.07 -34.60 15.97
N SER A 260 -12.28 -35.12 14.75
CA SER A 260 -13.54 -35.05 14.01
C SER A 260 -14.08 -33.63 13.83
N ILE A 261 -13.17 -32.66 13.68
CA ILE A 261 -13.52 -31.26 13.40
C ILE A 261 -14.19 -31.16 12.02
N ASP A 262 -15.31 -30.43 11.93
CA ASP A 262 -15.94 -30.10 10.65
C ASP A 262 -15.09 -29.08 9.88
N ILE A 263 -14.25 -29.60 8.99
CA ILE A 263 -13.30 -28.80 8.20
C ILE A 263 -14.02 -27.87 7.22
N LYS A 264 -15.19 -28.26 6.70
CA LYS A 264 -15.95 -27.42 5.78
C LYS A 264 -16.46 -26.19 6.51
N LYS A 265 -17.09 -26.39 7.66
CA LYS A 265 -17.60 -25.29 8.50
C LYS A 265 -16.47 -24.43 9.06
N LEU A 266 -15.33 -25.03 9.40
CA LEU A 266 -14.12 -24.30 9.78
C LEU A 266 -13.65 -23.36 8.64
N ALA A 267 -13.63 -23.84 7.40
CA ALA A 267 -13.24 -23.01 6.26
C ALA A 267 -14.23 -21.85 6.02
N GLU A 268 -15.54 -22.12 6.07
CA GLU A 268 -16.59 -21.11 5.95
C GLU A 268 -16.46 -20.02 7.05
N ARG A 269 -16.19 -20.42 8.30
CA ARG A 269 -15.93 -19.49 9.42
C ARG A 269 -14.70 -18.63 9.19
N GLY A 270 -13.65 -19.15 8.57
CA GLY A 270 -12.44 -18.38 8.26
C GLY A 270 -12.75 -17.18 7.35
N VAL A 271 -13.60 -17.41 6.33
CA VAL A 271 -14.09 -16.35 5.43
C VAL A 271 -14.95 -15.37 6.22
N GLU A 272 -15.91 -15.86 7.00
CA GLU A 272 -16.80 -15.02 7.83
C GLU A 272 -16.01 -14.10 8.78
N ILE A 273 -14.98 -14.63 9.44
CA ILE A 273 -14.11 -13.90 10.36
C ILE A 273 -13.38 -12.76 9.63
N PHE A 274 -12.83 -13.03 8.44
CA PHE A 274 -12.12 -12.03 7.65
C PHE A 274 -13.04 -10.87 7.25
N PHE A 275 -14.20 -11.17 6.65
CA PHE A 275 -15.16 -10.15 6.24
C PHE A 275 -15.74 -9.39 7.45
N THR A 276 -15.95 -10.07 8.58
CA THR A 276 -16.40 -9.44 9.82
C THR A 276 -15.39 -8.40 10.30
N GLN A 277 -14.11 -8.77 10.40
CA GLN A 277 -13.05 -7.84 10.82
C GLN A 277 -12.92 -6.63 9.89
N VAL A 278 -12.93 -6.86 8.58
CA VAL A 278 -12.72 -5.80 7.58
C VAL A 278 -13.91 -4.85 7.52
N PHE A 279 -15.14 -5.38 7.44
CA PHE A 279 -16.34 -4.56 7.17
C PHE A 279 -17.13 -4.21 8.41
N ARG A 280 -17.36 -5.15 9.32
CA ARG A 280 -18.12 -4.84 10.53
C ARG A 280 -17.28 -3.95 11.44
N ASP A 281 -16.05 -4.39 11.71
CA ASP A 281 -15.21 -3.82 12.77
C ASP A 281 -14.23 -2.74 12.29
N CYS A 282 -13.94 -2.68 10.98
CA CYS A 282 -12.87 -1.82 10.43
C CYS A 282 -11.51 -2.01 11.11
N PHE A 283 -11.31 -3.17 11.73
CA PHE A 283 -10.14 -3.51 12.51
C PHE A 283 -9.85 -4.98 12.27
N PHE A 284 -8.76 -5.25 11.57
CA PHE A 284 -8.50 -6.58 11.04
C PHE A 284 -7.08 -7.05 11.30
N HIS A 285 -6.96 -8.35 11.53
CA HIS A 285 -5.70 -9.02 11.68
C HIS A 285 -5.04 -9.21 10.32
N ALA A 286 -3.93 -8.52 10.11
CA ALA A 286 -3.25 -8.46 8.82
C ALA A 286 -2.33 -9.67 8.55
N ASP A 287 -2.03 -10.46 9.57
CA ASP A 287 -1.13 -11.61 9.47
C ASP A 287 -1.74 -12.95 9.91
N MET A 288 -2.96 -13.24 9.44
CA MET A 288 -3.69 -14.48 9.76
C MET A 288 -3.10 -15.70 9.02
N HIS A 289 -1.86 -16.06 9.33
CA HIS A 289 -1.21 -17.25 8.77
C HIS A 289 -1.32 -18.46 9.71
N PRO A 290 -1.08 -19.70 9.23
CA PRO A 290 -1.33 -20.91 10.02
C PRO A 290 -0.54 -21.05 11.33
N GLY A 291 0.51 -20.24 11.53
CA GLY A 291 1.30 -20.24 12.77
C GLY A 291 0.67 -19.42 13.91
N ASN A 292 -0.23 -18.50 13.58
CA ASN A 292 -0.88 -17.60 14.53
C ASN A 292 -2.33 -18.00 14.83
N ILE A 293 -2.76 -19.16 14.31
CA ILE A 293 -4.14 -19.61 14.33
C ILE A 293 -4.22 -21.06 14.83
N PHE A 294 -5.05 -21.24 15.85
CA PHE A 294 -5.39 -22.52 16.44
C PHE A 294 -6.90 -22.75 16.32
N VAL A 295 -7.32 -24.00 16.50
CA VAL A 295 -8.72 -24.42 16.47
C VAL A 295 -9.04 -25.08 17.80
N SER A 296 -10.15 -24.66 18.41
CA SER A 296 -10.67 -25.30 19.61
C SER A 296 -11.22 -26.69 19.27
N TYR A 297 -10.85 -27.68 20.07
CA TYR A 297 -11.41 -29.04 19.99
C TYR A 297 -12.66 -29.25 20.84
N ASN A 298 -13.15 -28.21 21.54
CA ASN A 298 -14.27 -28.32 22.48
C ASN A 298 -15.62 -28.61 21.78
N ASN A 299 -15.81 -28.06 20.57
CA ASN A 299 -17.03 -28.29 19.79
C ASN A 299 -16.67 -28.62 18.33
N PRO A 300 -16.40 -29.91 18.02
CA PRO A 300 -15.93 -30.31 16.69
C PRO A 300 -16.89 -29.97 15.55
N GLN A 301 -18.20 -29.98 15.81
CA GLN A 301 -19.24 -29.69 14.81
C GLN A 301 -19.56 -28.18 14.70
N ASP A 302 -18.97 -27.36 15.57
CA ASP A 302 -19.09 -25.90 15.53
C ASP A 302 -17.73 -25.27 15.88
N PRO A 303 -16.72 -25.46 15.00
CA PRO A 303 -15.32 -25.27 15.38
C PRO A 303 -14.94 -23.79 15.48
N GLN A 304 -14.36 -23.41 16.61
CA GLN A 304 -13.98 -22.02 16.91
C GLN A 304 -12.49 -21.80 16.62
N TYR A 305 -12.17 -20.71 15.92
CA TYR A 305 -10.80 -20.26 15.74
C TYR A 305 -10.27 -19.61 17.01
N ILE A 306 -8.97 -19.73 17.26
CA ILE A 306 -8.25 -19.06 18.34
C ILE A 306 -7.06 -18.31 17.70
N CYS A 307 -6.99 -17.00 17.88
CA CYS A 307 -5.88 -16.18 17.39
C CYS A 307 -4.93 -15.82 18.53
N ILE A 308 -3.62 -15.79 18.29
CA ILE A 308 -2.61 -15.62 19.34
C ILE A 308 -1.55 -14.54 19.10
N ASP A 309 -1.51 -13.95 17.92
CA ASP A 309 -0.61 -12.85 17.58
C ASP A 309 -1.46 -11.62 17.26
N PHE A 310 -1.01 -10.44 17.64
CA PHE A 310 -1.71 -9.18 17.39
C PHE A 310 -0.73 -8.06 17.02
N GLY A 311 0.50 -8.43 16.60
CA GLY A 311 1.56 -7.50 16.27
C GLY A 311 1.26 -6.68 15.01
N ILE A 312 0.51 -7.26 14.05
CA ILE A 312 0.17 -6.61 12.78
C ILE A 312 -1.35 -6.53 12.64
N MET A 313 -1.90 -5.36 12.97
CA MET A 313 -3.32 -5.04 12.80
C MET A 313 -3.50 -3.86 11.84
N GLY A 314 -4.52 -3.94 11.00
CA GLY A 314 -4.95 -2.86 10.11
C GLY A 314 -6.22 -2.19 10.60
N THR A 315 -6.37 -0.90 10.29
CA THR A 315 -7.63 -0.16 10.45
C THR A 315 -8.07 0.41 9.11
N LEU A 316 -9.39 0.47 8.89
CA LEU A 316 -9.98 1.15 7.74
C LEU A 316 -10.71 2.41 8.22
N ASN A 317 -10.55 3.52 7.51
CA ASN A 317 -11.39 4.71 7.74
C ASN A 317 -12.76 4.54 7.05
N ASP A 318 -13.72 5.41 7.37
CA ASP A 318 -15.09 5.30 6.84
C ASP A 318 -15.18 5.49 5.31
N ASN A 319 -14.28 6.26 4.72
CA ASN A 319 -14.24 6.47 3.27
C ASN A 319 -13.75 5.21 2.56
N ASP A 320 -12.66 4.62 3.05
CA ASP A 320 -12.10 3.38 2.54
C ASP A 320 -13.11 2.24 2.71
N LYS A 321 -13.82 2.20 3.83
CA LYS A 321 -14.87 1.20 4.08
C LYS A 321 -15.97 1.21 3.02
N ARG A 322 -16.54 2.40 2.72
CA ARG A 322 -17.59 2.55 1.72
C ARG A 322 -17.09 2.16 0.34
N TYR A 323 -15.92 2.68 -0.03
CA TYR A 323 -15.26 2.34 -1.29
C TYR A 323 -15.04 0.83 -1.42
N LEU A 324 -14.45 0.18 -0.41
CA LEU A 324 -14.11 -1.24 -0.45
C LEU A 324 -15.38 -2.09 -0.59
N ALA A 325 -16.44 -1.73 0.13
CA ALA A 325 -17.69 -2.47 0.10
C ALA A 325 -18.47 -2.29 -1.20
N GLU A 326 -18.58 -1.06 -1.73
CA GLU A 326 -19.21 -0.83 -3.04
C GLU A 326 -18.44 -1.53 -4.16
N ASN A 327 -17.10 -1.48 -4.10
CA ASN A 327 -16.23 -2.11 -5.07
C ASN A 327 -16.37 -3.63 -5.02
N LEU A 328 -16.31 -4.24 -3.83
CA LEU A 328 -16.48 -5.68 -3.70
C LEU A 328 -17.90 -6.13 -4.05
N LEU A 329 -18.94 -5.40 -3.69
CA LEU A 329 -20.31 -5.73 -4.09
C LEU A 329 -20.49 -5.65 -5.61
N ALA A 330 -19.99 -4.58 -6.25
CA ALA A 330 -20.00 -4.44 -7.71
C ALA A 330 -19.26 -5.62 -8.37
N PHE A 331 -18.11 -5.98 -7.81
CA PHE A 331 -17.33 -7.13 -8.23
C PHE A 331 -18.10 -8.47 -8.10
N PHE A 332 -18.76 -8.73 -6.96
CA PHE A 332 -19.58 -9.93 -6.74
C PHE A 332 -20.86 -9.97 -7.60
N ASN A 333 -21.29 -8.84 -8.14
CA ASN A 333 -22.41 -8.76 -9.07
C ASN A 333 -21.95 -8.70 -10.54
N ARG A 334 -20.65 -8.87 -10.81
CA ARG A 334 -20.02 -8.76 -12.13
C ARG A 334 -20.24 -7.39 -12.80
N ASP A 335 -20.50 -6.36 -12.01
CA ASP A 335 -20.60 -4.97 -12.46
C ASP A 335 -19.20 -4.33 -12.52
N TYR A 336 -18.40 -4.79 -13.48
CA TYR A 336 -17.03 -4.29 -13.68
C TYR A 336 -17.00 -2.81 -14.09
N ARG A 337 -18.10 -2.28 -14.63
CA ARG A 337 -18.23 -0.87 -14.98
C ARG A 337 -18.28 -0.01 -13.73
N ARG A 338 -19.09 -0.40 -12.74
CA ARG A 338 -19.13 0.27 -11.44
C ARG A 338 -17.79 0.15 -10.72
N VAL A 339 -17.13 -1.01 -10.78
CA VAL A 339 -15.76 -1.17 -10.25
C VAL A 339 -14.81 -0.14 -10.89
N ALA A 340 -14.82 -0.01 -12.21
CA ALA A 340 -13.97 0.95 -12.92
C ALA A 340 -14.28 2.41 -12.53
N GLN A 341 -15.56 2.78 -12.42
CA GLN A 341 -15.99 4.11 -11.99
C GLN A 341 -15.52 4.43 -10.58
N LEU A 342 -15.68 3.50 -9.63
CA LEU A 342 -15.28 3.68 -8.23
C LEU A 342 -13.79 4.01 -8.08
N HIS A 343 -12.91 3.37 -8.86
CA HIS A 343 -11.47 3.66 -8.83
C HIS A 343 -11.11 5.03 -9.41
N VAL A 344 -11.93 5.57 -10.32
CA VAL A 344 -11.78 6.93 -10.85
C VAL A 344 -12.34 7.96 -9.87
N GLU A 345 -13.51 7.67 -9.27
CA GLU A 345 -14.16 8.49 -8.25
C GLU A 345 -13.29 8.63 -6.99
N SER A 346 -12.63 7.54 -6.56
CA SER A 346 -11.71 7.53 -5.42
C SER A 346 -10.38 8.26 -5.68
N GLY A 347 -10.10 8.65 -6.92
CA GLY A 347 -8.85 9.30 -7.32
C GLY A 347 -7.64 8.37 -7.38
N TRP A 348 -7.86 7.05 -7.32
CA TRP A 348 -6.76 6.07 -7.40
C TRP A 348 -6.23 5.93 -8.83
N VAL A 349 -7.11 6.15 -9.79
CA VAL A 349 -6.81 6.21 -11.21
C VAL A 349 -7.08 7.64 -11.67
N ALA A 350 -6.25 8.15 -12.59
CA ALA A 350 -6.36 9.51 -13.08
C ALA A 350 -7.75 9.75 -13.73
N ARG A 351 -8.33 10.93 -13.50
CA ARG A 351 -9.71 11.27 -13.91
C ARG A 351 -9.93 11.27 -15.42
N ASP A 352 -8.87 11.38 -16.20
CA ASP A 352 -8.84 11.31 -17.65
C ASP A 352 -8.82 9.87 -18.19
N THR A 353 -8.72 8.87 -17.32
CA THR A 353 -8.71 7.46 -17.72
C THR A 353 -10.04 7.04 -18.34
N ARG A 354 -9.96 6.36 -19.50
CA ARG A 354 -11.13 5.81 -20.19
C ARG A 354 -11.73 4.65 -19.39
N VAL A 355 -12.88 4.89 -18.76
CA VAL A 355 -13.59 3.91 -17.93
C VAL A 355 -13.88 2.60 -18.69
N ASP A 356 -14.28 2.66 -19.97
CA ASP A 356 -14.60 1.45 -20.75
C ASP A 356 -13.36 0.56 -20.98
N GLU A 357 -12.18 1.16 -21.17
CA GLU A 357 -10.92 0.41 -21.31
C GLU A 357 -10.52 -0.24 -19.99
N PHE A 358 -10.71 0.48 -18.89
CA PHE A 358 -10.40 -0.01 -17.56
C PHE A 358 -11.35 -1.15 -17.14
N GLU A 359 -12.66 -1.00 -17.40
CA GLU A 359 -13.67 -2.05 -17.24
C GLU A 359 -13.25 -3.34 -17.97
N SER A 360 -12.87 -3.22 -19.25
CA SER A 360 -12.46 -4.36 -20.06
C SER A 360 -11.20 -5.05 -19.50
N ALA A 361 -10.25 -4.27 -19.01
CA ALA A 361 -9.06 -4.79 -18.35
C ALA A 361 -9.40 -5.56 -17.07
N ILE A 362 -10.26 -5.01 -16.21
CA ILE A 362 -10.72 -5.68 -14.97
C ILE A 362 -11.46 -6.97 -15.30
N ARG A 363 -12.46 -6.93 -16.20
CA ARG A 363 -13.23 -8.11 -16.63
C ARG A 363 -12.34 -9.24 -17.13
N THR A 364 -11.31 -8.94 -17.90
CA THR A 364 -10.36 -9.94 -18.44
C THR A 364 -9.63 -10.71 -17.33
N VAL A 365 -9.38 -10.06 -16.19
CA VAL A 365 -8.70 -10.68 -15.05
C VAL A 365 -9.67 -11.47 -14.18
N CYS A 366 -10.90 -10.97 -14.04
CA CYS A 366 -11.83 -11.40 -12.99
C CYS A 366 -12.88 -12.42 -13.46
N GLU A 367 -13.29 -12.41 -14.73
CA GLU A 367 -14.27 -13.37 -15.25
C GLU A 367 -13.78 -14.84 -15.16
N PRO A 368 -12.50 -15.17 -15.44
CA PRO A 368 -12.03 -16.57 -15.43
C PRO A 368 -12.04 -17.25 -14.06
N ILE A 369 -12.17 -16.49 -12.97
CA ILE A 369 -12.03 -16.99 -11.59
C ILE A 369 -13.35 -17.00 -10.81
N PHE A 370 -14.39 -16.40 -11.36
CA PHE A 370 -15.66 -16.22 -10.67
C PHE A 370 -16.37 -17.57 -10.45
N GLU A 371 -16.96 -17.80 -9.27
CA GLU A 371 -17.70 -19.04 -8.89
C GLU A 371 -16.88 -20.33 -9.05
N ARG A 372 -15.55 -20.26 -8.97
CA ARG A 372 -14.68 -21.45 -8.99
C ARG A 372 -14.19 -21.79 -7.59
N PRO A 373 -14.00 -23.08 -7.28
CA PRO A 373 -13.43 -23.49 -5.99
C PRO A 373 -11.94 -23.12 -5.91
N LEU A 374 -11.41 -22.99 -4.69
CA LEU A 374 -10.00 -22.62 -4.44
C LEU A 374 -8.97 -23.53 -5.13
N LYS A 375 -9.29 -24.80 -5.36
CA LYS A 375 -8.42 -25.73 -6.12
C LYS A 375 -8.22 -25.33 -7.59
N ASP A 376 -9.20 -24.65 -8.20
CA ASP A 376 -9.25 -24.36 -9.64
C ASP A 376 -8.87 -22.90 -9.97
N ILE A 377 -8.62 -22.09 -8.94
CA ILE A 377 -8.20 -20.69 -9.05
C ILE A 377 -6.75 -20.55 -8.58
N SER A 378 -5.91 -19.84 -9.31
CA SER A 378 -4.64 -19.32 -8.78
C SER A 378 -4.82 -17.86 -8.38
N PHE A 379 -5.03 -17.57 -7.10
CA PHE A 379 -5.20 -16.18 -6.63
C PHE A 379 -3.92 -15.36 -6.86
N ALA A 380 -2.75 -15.99 -6.72
CA ALA A 380 -1.48 -15.38 -7.12
C ALA A 380 -1.50 -14.87 -8.58
N GLN A 381 -2.00 -15.67 -9.53
CA GLN A 381 -2.05 -15.30 -10.94
C GLN A 381 -3.08 -14.18 -11.22
N VAL A 382 -4.19 -14.17 -10.47
CA VAL A 382 -5.18 -13.08 -10.50
C VAL A 382 -4.57 -11.78 -10.02
N VAL A 383 -3.95 -11.81 -8.83
CA VAL A 383 -3.30 -10.65 -8.23
C VAL A 383 -2.23 -10.09 -9.17
N LEU A 384 -1.42 -10.95 -9.80
CA LEU A 384 -0.43 -10.54 -10.80
C LEU A 384 -1.07 -9.81 -11.99
N ARG A 385 -2.16 -10.34 -12.53
CA ARG A 385 -2.88 -9.71 -13.63
C ARG A 385 -3.51 -8.39 -13.20
N LEU A 386 -4.06 -8.31 -11.98
CA LEU A 386 -4.56 -7.05 -11.40
C LEU A 386 -3.43 -6.01 -11.28
N PHE A 387 -2.21 -6.41 -10.90
CA PHE A 387 -1.06 -5.49 -10.88
C PHE A 387 -0.58 -5.07 -12.27
N GLN A 388 -0.68 -5.92 -13.27
CA GLN A 388 -0.40 -5.53 -14.66
C GLN A 388 -1.41 -4.49 -15.12
N VAL A 389 -2.69 -4.66 -14.76
CA VAL A 389 -3.73 -3.66 -15.00
C VAL A 389 -3.44 -2.38 -14.22
N ALA A 390 -3.20 -2.45 -12.91
CA ALA A 390 -2.84 -1.30 -12.07
C ALA A 390 -1.67 -0.49 -12.64
N ARG A 391 -0.59 -1.18 -13.08
CA ARG A 391 0.58 -0.55 -13.71
C ARG A 391 0.24 0.10 -15.06
N ARG A 392 -0.57 -0.56 -15.89
CA ARG A 392 -1.01 -0.04 -17.19
C ARG A 392 -1.80 1.27 -17.04
N PHE A 393 -2.61 1.39 -15.99
CA PHE A 393 -3.46 2.54 -15.72
C PHE A 393 -2.85 3.53 -14.71
N HIS A 394 -1.55 3.40 -14.40
CA HIS A 394 -0.83 4.29 -13.48
C HIS A 394 -1.50 4.45 -12.10
N MET A 395 -2.14 3.38 -11.61
CA MET A 395 -2.85 3.39 -10.34
C MET A 395 -1.87 3.47 -9.17
N GLU A 396 -2.10 4.39 -8.23
CA GLU A 396 -1.35 4.41 -6.96
C GLU A 396 -1.86 3.28 -6.05
N VAL A 397 -1.00 2.30 -5.79
CA VAL A 397 -1.33 1.18 -4.90
C VAL A 397 -1.13 1.61 -3.44
N GLN A 398 -2.21 1.68 -2.66
CA GLN A 398 -2.12 2.00 -1.24
C GLN A 398 -1.53 0.83 -0.42
N PRO A 399 -0.65 1.09 0.57
CA PRO A 399 -0.03 0.03 1.36
C PRO A 399 -1.02 -0.86 2.15
N GLN A 400 -2.15 -0.31 2.58
CA GLN A 400 -3.16 -1.05 3.35
C GLN A 400 -3.83 -2.17 2.53
N LEU A 401 -3.95 -2.00 1.21
CA LEU A 401 -4.50 -3.03 0.31
C LEU A 401 -3.47 -4.13 0.02
N VAL A 402 -2.19 -3.76 0.01
CA VAL A 402 -1.07 -4.70 -0.07
C VAL A 402 -1.03 -5.59 1.18
N LEU A 403 -1.32 -5.01 2.35
CA LEU A 403 -1.42 -5.75 3.60
C LEU A 403 -2.55 -6.80 3.55
N LEU A 404 -3.71 -6.41 3.01
CA LEU A 404 -4.86 -7.30 2.81
C LEU A 404 -4.52 -8.49 1.89
N GLN A 405 -3.60 -8.31 0.94
CA GLN A 405 -3.14 -9.37 0.04
C GLN A 405 -2.38 -10.49 0.76
N LYS A 406 -1.52 -10.17 1.74
CA LYS A 406 -0.82 -11.20 2.55
C LYS A 406 -1.85 -12.11 3.20
N THR A 407 -2.86 -11.49 3.80
CA THR A 407 -3.97 -12.18 4.44
C THR A 407 -4.71 -13.04 3.41
N LEU A 408 -5.03 -12.52 2.22
CA LEU A 408 -5.70 -13.28 1.16
C LEU A 408 -4.87 -14.46 0.61
N LEU A 409 -3.56 -14.31 0.43
CA LEU A 409 -2.67 -15.39 -0.02
C LEU A 409 -2.50 -16.47 1.05
N ALA A 410 -2.37 -16.06 2.32
CA ALA A 410 -2.33 -16.98 3.45
C ALA A 410 -3.66 -17.74 3.58
N ILE A 411 -4.79 -17.04 3.40
CA ILE A 411 -6.14 -17.63 3.37
C ILE A 411 -6.31 -18.57 2.17
N GLU A 412 -5.81 -18.24 0.96
CA GLU A 412 -5.85 -19.15 -0.20
C GLU A 412 -5.07 -20.43 0.09
N GLY A 413 -3.82 -20.29 0.56
CA GLY A 413 -2.95 -21.43 0.85
C GLY A 413 -3.54 -22.34 1.92
N LEU A 414 -4.04 -21.74 3.00
CA LEU A 414 -4.71 -22.45 4.07
C LEU A 414 -6.05 -23.06 3.61
N GLY A 415 -6.85 -22.29 2.88
CA GLY A 415 -8.15 -22.73 2.36
C GLY A 415 -8.02 -23.89 1.39
N ARG A 416 -7.00 -23.90 0.52
CA ARG A 416 -6.71 -25.04 -0.37
C ARG A 416 -6.27 -26.28 0.41
N GLN A 417 -5.58 -26.11 1.53
CA GLN A 417 -5.16 -27.22 2.39
C GLN A 417 -6.33 -27.76 3.23
N LEU A 418 -7.15 -26.88 3.80
CA LEU A 418 -8.30 -27.24 4.64
C LEU A 418 -9.48 -27.75 3.80
N TYR A 419 -10.00 -26.93 2.89
CA TYR A 419 -11.19 -27.23 2.11
C TYR A 419 -11.04 -26.73 0.65
N PRO A 420 -10.46 -27.56 -0.24
CA PRO A 420 -10.17 -27.16 -1.62
C PRO A 420 -11.40 -26.76 -2.45
N GLU A 421 -12.59 -27.26 -2.07
CA GLU A 421 -13.88 -26.97 -2.72
C GLU A 421 -14.50 -25.65 -2.25
N LEU A 422 -13.87 -24.93 -1.31
CA LEU A 422 -14.38 -23.64 -0.84
C LEU A 422 -14.50 -22.67 -2.01
N ASP A 423 -15.69 -22.09 -2.17
CA ASP A 423 -15.91 -20.98 -3.07
C ASP A 423 -16.08 -19.70 -2.24
N LEU A 424 -15.04 -18.88 -2.25
CA LEU A 424 -15.02 -17.60 -1.52
C LEU A 424 -16.17 -16.69 -1.96
N TRP A 425 -16.64 -16.78 -3.21
CA TRP A 425 -17.70 -15.91 -3.73
C TRP A 425 -19.05 -16.25 -3.14
N THR A 426 -19.45 -17.52 -3.21
CA THR A 426 -20.72 -17.95 -2.64
C THR A 426 -20.74 -17.87 -1.12
N THR A 427 -19.59 -18.03 -0.44
CA THR A 427 -19.50 -17.85 1.01
C THR A 427 -19.52 -16.37 1.44
N ALA A 428 -18.81 -15.48 0.74
CA ALA A 428 -18.68 -14.08 1.15
C ALA A 428 -19.85 -13.17 0.73
N LYS A 429 -20.48 -13.46 -0.43
CA LYS A 429 -21.53 -12.61 -1.00
C LYS A 429 -22.70 -12.35 -0.04
N PRO A 430 -23.30 -13.36 0.63
CA PRO A 430 -24.41 -13.13 1.55
C PRO A 430 -24.02 -12.22 2.73
N PHE A 431 -22.77 -12.33 3.19
CA PHE A 431 -22.25 -11.50 4.27
C PHE A 431 -22.15 -10.03 3.85
N LEU A 432 -21.57 -9.77 2.68
CA LEU A 432 -21.44 -8.41 2.15
C LEU A 432 -22.79 -7.77 1.83
N GLU A 433 -23.72 -8.51 1.22
CA GLU A 433 -25.07 -8.01 0.94
C GLU A 433 -25.80 -7.61 2.23
N LYS A 434 -25.70 -8.45 3.27
CA LYS A 434 -26.26 -8.14 4.58
C LYS A 434 -25.61 -6.89 5.17
N TRP A 435 -24.29 -6.80 5.13
CA TRP A 435 -23.54 -5.66 5.65
C TRP A 435 -23.88 -4.35 4.92
N VAL A 436 -23.89 -4.36 3.58
CA VAL A 436 -24.23 -3.18 2.75
C VAL A 436 -25.64 -2.72 3.06
N LYS A 437 -26.60 -3.65 3.19
CA LYS A 437 -27.98 -3.33 3.56
C LYS A 437 -28.07 -2.70 4.95
N GLU A 438 -27.24 -3.13 5.90
CA GLU A 438 -27.21 -2.55 7.25
C GLU A 438 -26.57 -1.16 7.31
N GLN A 439 -25.61 -0.87 6.42
CA GLN A 439 -24.77 0.35 6.47
C GLN A 439 -25.14 1.43 5.45
N ILE A 440 -25.75 1.05 4.33
CA ILE A 440 -26.23 1.96 3.26
C ILE A 440 -27.77 1.95 3.21
N GLY A 441 -28.43 1.06 3.95
CA GLY A 441 -29.88 0.99 3.99
C GLY A 441 -30.56 2.19 4.66
N PRO A 442 -31.91 2.25 4.57
CA PRO A 442 -32.70 3.36 5.14
C PRO A 442 -32.42 3.58 6.62
N LYS A 443 -32.18 2.51 7.38
CA LYS A 443 -31.88 2.57 8.82
C LYS A 443 -30.56 3.30 9.11
N ALA A 444 -29.52 3.06 8.31
CA ALA A 444 -28.25 3.77 8.45
C ALA A 444 -28.40 5.24 8.06
N PHE A 445 -29.13 5.54 6.98
CA PHE A 445 -29.47 6.92 6.61
C PHE A 445 -30.16 7.67 7.76
N PHE A 446 -31.19 7.08 8.38
CA PHE A 446 -31.86 7.69 9.54
C PHE A 446 -30.93 7.85 10.75
N THR A 447 -30.04 6.88 11.00
CA THR A 447 -29.06 6.95 12.10
C THR A 447 -28.05 8.07 11.85
N GLN A 448 -27.54 8.17 10.64
CA GLN A 448 -26.57 9.19 10.23
C GLN A 448 -27.20 10.58 10.21
N LEU A 449 -28.47 10.70 9.77
CA LEU A 449 -29.24 11.93 9.85
C LEU A 449 -29.44 12.37 11.31
N LYS A 450 -29.76 11.45 12.22
CA LYS A 450 -29.90 11.73 13.65
C LYS A 450 -28.58 12.17 14.29
N GLN A 451 -27.47 11.53 13.93
CA GLN A 451 -26.13 11.88 14.44
C GLN A 451 -25.64 13.24 13.93
N ASN A 452 -25.94 13.57 12.67
CA ASN A 452 -25.57 14.85 12.06
C ASN A 452 -26.60 15.96 12.31
N LEU A 453 -27.74 15.65 12.95
CA LEU A 453 -28.79 16.62 13.25
C LEU A 453 -28.28 17.85 14.05
N PRO A 454 -27.40 17.70 15.07
CA PRO A 454 -26.86 18.85 15.78
C PRO A 454 -26.03 19.76 14.87
N PHE A 455 -25.19 19.16 14.02
CA PHE A 455 -24.38 19.88 13.03
C PHE A 455 -25.25 20.63 12.01
N PHE A 456 -26.29 19.97 11.49
CA PHE A 456 -27.25 20.61 10.59
C PHE A 456 -28.04 21.72 11.28
N ALA A 457 -28.43 21.55 12.54
CA ALA A 457 -29.15 22.58 13.29
C ALA A 457 -28.29 23.83 13.53
N GLU A 458 -26.99 23.67 13.78
CA GLU A 458 -26.05 24.78 13.93
C GLU A 458 -25.73 25.48 12.60
N GLN A 459 -25.68 24.74 11.48
CA GLN A 459 -25.33 25.30 10.17
C GLN A 459 -26.54 25.78 9.35
N LEU A 460 -27.75 25.31 9.63
CA LEU A 460 -28.99 25.70 8.94
C LEU A 460 -29.17 27.23 8.82
N PRO A 461 -28.92 28.03 9.88
CA PRO A 461 -29.00 29.48 9.80
C PRO A 461 -27.98 30.11 8.82
N ASN A 462 -26.83 29.45 8.60
CA ASN A 462 -25.74 29.94 7.75
C ASN A 462 -25.82 29.45 6.30
N MET A 463 -26.65 28.43 6.03
CA MET A 463 -26.83 27.85 4.69
C MET A 463 -27.28 28.86 3.63
N PRO A 464 -28.24 29.76 3.87
CA PRO A 464 -28.63 30.78 2.89
C PRO A 464 -27.45 31.68 2.49
N LYS A 465 -26.59 32.02 3.45
CA LYS A 465 -25.40 32.84 3.21
C LYS A 465 -24.35 32.09 2.39
N LEU A 466 -24.04 30.84 2.74
CA LEU A 466 -23.10 30.00 1.98
C LEU A 466 -23.55 29.76 0.53
N VAL A 467 -24.84 29.53 0.31
CA VAL A 467 -25.41 29.40 -1.05
C VAL A 467 -25.32 30.71 -1.80
N PHE A 468 -25.61 31.85 -1.15
CA PHE A 468 -25.49 33.16 -1.76
C PHE A 468 -24.03 33.47 -2.14
N ASP A 469 -23.08 33.26 -1.23
CA ASP A 469 -21.65 33.48 -1.45
C ASP A 469 -21.11 32.59 -2.60
N PHE A 470 -21.56 31.33 -2.69
CA PHE A 470 -21.20 30.44 -3.80
C PHE A 470 -21.78 30.93 -5.15
N LEU A 471 -23.02 31.40 -5.16
CA LEU A 471 -23.65 31.98 -6.36
C LEU A 471 -22.96 33.29 -6.78
N GLU A 472 -22.50 34.09 -5.82
CA GLU A 472 -21.76 35.33 -6.08
C GLU A 472 -20.37 35.03 -6.67
N LEU A 473 -19.63 34.06 -6.11
CA LEU A 473 -18.36 33.57 -6.66
C LEU A 473 -18.52 33.05 -8.10
N LYS A 474 -19.54 32.23 -8.36
CA LYS A 474 -19.82 31.73 -9.72
C LYS A 474 -20.19 32.85 -10.69
N ARG A 475 -20.90 33.87 -10.21
CA ARG A 475 -21.22 35.06 -11.01
C ARG A 475 -19.97 35.87 -11.35
N GLU A 476 -19.05 36.06 -10.41
CA GLU A 476 -17.78 36.77 -10.65
C GLU A 476 -16.87 36.03 -11.63
N GLU A 477 -16.80 34.69 -11.54
CA GLU A 477 -16.06 33.85 -12.48
C GLU A 477 -16.62 34.02 -13.92
N LEU A 478 -17.94 33.93 -14.07
CA LEU A 478 -18.62 34.15 -15.36
C LEU A 478 -18.41 35.57 -15.92
N ILE A 479 -18.38 36.59 -15.06
CA ILE A 479 -18.11 37.98 -15.46
C ILE A 479 -16.65 38.13 -15.92
N THR A 480 -15.72 37.48 -15.24
CA THR A 480 -14.29 37.51 -15.56
C THR A 480 -14.03 36.84 -16.91
N ASP A 481 -14.60 35.65 -17.13
CA ASP A 481 -14.50 34.95 -18.42
C ASP A 481 -15.09 35.78 -19.56
N LYS A 482 -16.23 36.43 -19.33
CA LYS A 482 -16.88 37.29 -20.34
C LYS A 482 -16.05 38.54 -20.65
N LYS A 483 -15.38 39.11 -19.65
CA LYS A 483 -14.44 40.24 -19.84
C LYS A 483 -13.22 39.82 -20.65
N VAL A 484 -12.62 38.66 -20.34
CA VAL A 484 -11.48 38.11 -21.09
C VAL A 484 -11.86 37.87 -22.55
N LEU A 485 -12.98 37.18 -22.81
CA LEU A 485 -13.51 36.98 -24.17
C LEU A 485 -13.78 38.29 -24.93
N SER A 486 -14.28 39.32 -24.23
CA SER A 486 -14.53 40.63 -24.85
C SER A 486 -13.25 41.42 -25.16
N HIS A 487 -12.20 41.26 -24.35
CA HIS A 487 -10.88 41.84 -24.61
C HIS A 487 -10.23 41.20 -25.82
N THR A 488 -10.25 39.87 -25.91
CA THR A 488 -9.70 39.13 -27.05
C THR A 488 -10.39 39.53 -28.36
N LYS A 489 -11.73 39.61 -28.38
CA LYS A 489 -12.47 40.07 -29.57
C LYS A 489 -12.13 41.51 -29.99
N ARG A 490 -11.96 42.43 -29.03
CA ARG A 490 -11.59 43.83 -29.33
C ARG A 490 -10.18 43.94 -29.91
N GLU A 491 -9.25 43.08 -29.49
CA GLU A 491 -7.90 43.05 -30.07
C GLU A 491 -7.90 42.48 -31.48
N GLU A 492 -8.69 41.44 -31.75
CA GLU A 492 -8.89 40.88 -33.09
C GLU A 492 -9.53 41.90 -34.05
N GLU A 493 -10.56 42.63 -33.62
CA GLU A 493 -11.21 43.67 -34.42
C GLU A 493 -10.26 44.84 -34.74
N LYS A 494 -9.43 45.26 -33.78
CA LYS A 494 -8.40 46.28 -34.00
C LYS A 494 -7.34 45.80 -35.00
N ALA A 495 -6.90 44.55 -34.89
CA ALA A 495 -5.96 43.95 -35.85
C ALA A 495 -6.57 43.88 -37.26
N ALA A 496 -7.85 43.51 -37.39
CA ALA A 496 -8.54 43.47 -38.67
C ALA A 496 -8.70 44.87 -39.31
N LEU A 497 -8.99 45.91 -38.52
CA LEU A 497 -9.01 47.29 -39.00
C LEU A 497 -7.63 47.76 -39.49
N HIS A 498 -6.56 47.37 -38.79
CA HIS A 498 -5.19 47.69 -39.20
C HIS A 498 -4.86 47.11 -40.58
N TRP A 499 -5.14 45.82 -40.80
CA TRP A 499 -4.89 45.18 -42.10
C TRP A 499 -5.71 45.80 -43.24
N LYS A 500 -6.96 46.21 -42.98
CA LYS A 500 -7.79 46.93 -43.95
C LYS A 500 -7.21 48.30 -44.32
N SER A 501 -6.69 49.05 -43.35
CA SER A 501 -6.08 50.37 -43.60
C SER A 501 -4.77 50.31 -44.38
N ILE A 502 -3.96 49.26 -44.17
CA ILE A 502 -2.75 49.01 -44.94
C ILE A 502 -3.11 48.61 -46.37
N ALA A 503 -4.12 47.75 -46.55
CA ALA A 503 -4.58 47.33 -47.87
C ALA A 503 -5.13 48.50 -48.70
N THR A 504 -5.93 49.39 -48.10
CA THR A 504 -6.45 50.58 -48.82
C THR A 504 -5.33 51.55 -49.20
N GLY A 505 -4.36 51.79 -48.30
CA GLY A 505 -3.20 52.62 -48.60
C GLY A 505 -2.34 52.07 -49.76
N ALA A 506 -2.16 50.75 -49.81
CA ALA A 506 -1.48 50.08 -50.91
C ALA A 506 -2.26 50.23 -52.23
N SER A 507 -3.58 49.99 -52.23
CA SER A 507 -4.43 50.13 -53.42
C SER A 507 -4.44 51.55 -53.99
N ILE A 508 -4.52 52.58 -53.13
CA ILE A 508 -4.45 53.99 -53.55
C ILE A 508 -3.08 54.30 -54.18
N SER A 509 -2.00 53.80 -53.58
CA SER A 509 -0.64 54.00 -54.10
C SER A 509 -0.46 53.34 -55.47
N PHE A 510 -0.97 52.12 -55.65
CA PHE A 510 -0.96 51.44 -56.96
C PHE A 510 -1.81 52.17 -58.01
N LEU A 511 -2.98 52.69 -57.63
CA LEU A 511 -3.83 53.49 -58.52
C LEU A 511 -3.15 54.79 -58.96
N LEU A 512 -2.55 55.53 -58.01
CA LEU A 512 -1.82 56.76 -58.31
C LEU A 512 -0.65 56.50 -59.25
N MET A 513 0.05 55.38 -59.04
CA MET A 513 1.19 55.00 -59.84
C MET A 513 0.79 54.56 -61.26
N GLY A 514 -0.32 53.83 -61.41
CA GLY A 514 -0.89 53.51 -62.71
C GLY A 514 -1.38 54.74 -63.48
N LEU A 515 -1.91 55.74 -62.78
CA LEU A 515 -2.28 57.04 -63.38
C LEU A 515 -1.06 57.83 -63.86
N LEU A 516 0.03 57.84 -63.09
CA LEU A 516 1.29 58.51 -63.47
C LEU A 516 1.97 57.85 -64.67
N ASP A 517 1.90 56.52 -64.78
CA ASP A 517 2.39 55.77 -65.95
C ASP A 517 1.52 56.03 -67.19
N TYR A 518 0.18 56.05 -67.04
CA TYR A 518 -0.74 56.32 -68.15
C TYR A 518 -0.52 57.69 -68.82
N TRP A 519 -0.09 58.71 -68.06
CA TRP A 519 0.16 60.06 -68.57
C TRP A 519 1.61 60.28 -69.05
N ASN A 520 2.47 59.25 -69.04
CA ASN A 520 3.87 59.32 -69.49
C ASN A 520 4.70 60.44 -68.81
N LEU A 521 4.33 60.81 -67.58
CA LEU A 521 4.96 61.90 -66.83
C LEU A 521 6.35 61.52 -66.29
N ILE A 522 6.69 60.23 -66.23
CA ILE A 522 7.94 59.70 -65.66
C ILE A 522 8.46 58.57 -66.54
N ALA A 523 9.78 58.53 -66.79
CA ALA A 523 10.40 57.45 -67.56
C ALA A 523 10.29 56.10 -66.84
N GLN A 524 9.97 55.04 -67.59
CA GLN A 524 9.60 53.72 -67.07
C GLN A 524 10.64 53.09 -66.11
N ARG A 525 11.93 53.44 -66.24
CA ARG A 525 13.02 53.01 -65.35
C ARG A 525 12.99 53.62 -63.95
N GLN A 526 12.32 54.76 -63.76
CA GLN A 526 12.27 55.47 -62.46
C GLN A 526 11.00 55.16 -61.65
N LEU A 527 10.02 54.48 -62.24
CA LEU A 527 8.75 54.15 -61.58
C LEU A 527 8.95 53.21 -60.37
N ALA A 528 9.69 52.12 -60.53
CA ALA A 528 9.91 51.14 -59.46
C ALA A 528 10.57 51.72 -58.18
N PRO A 529 11.69 52.49 -58.25
CA PRO A 529 12.28 53.07 -57.05
C PRO A 529 11.40 54.15 -56.41
N LEU A 530 10.68 54.97 -57.19
CA LEU A 530 9.75 55.98 -56.65
C LEU A 530 8.55 55.34 -55.95
N ALA A 531 8.04 54.23 -56.45
CA ALA A 531 6.99 53.44 -55.81
C ALA A 531 7.42 52.93 -54.44
N PHE A 532 8.65 52.41 -54.37
CA PHE A 532 9.21 51.84 -53.15
C PHE A 532 9.40 52.93 -52.08
N ILE A 533 9.87 54.11 -52.49
CA ILE A 533 10.00 55.28 -51.62
C ILE A 533 8.62 55.78 -51.16
N GLY A 534 7.64 55.88 -52.07
CA GLY A 534 6.27 56.29 -51.75
C GLY A 534 5.59 55.35 -50.76
N ALA A 535 5.72 54.04 -50.96
CA ALA A 535 5.21 53.01 -50.06
C ALA A 535 5.93 53.04 -48.69
N ALA A 536 7.24 53.29 -48.68
CA ALA A 536 8.00 53.42 -47.44
C ALA A 536 7.59 54.68 -46.64
N ILE A 537 7.38 55.81 -47.30
CA ILE A 537 6.94 57.07 -46.65
C ILE A 537 5.52 56.95 -46.12
N THR A 538 4.59 56.37 -46.88
CA THR A 538 3.22 56.12 -46.39
C THR A 538 3.21 55.12 -45.25
N GLY A 539 4.02 54.06 -45.33
CA GLY A 539 4.22 53.12 -44.21
C GLY A 539 4.77 53.81 -42.95
N LEU A 540 5.76 54.69 -43.10
CA LEU A 540 6.34 55.45 -41.99
C LEU A 540 5.34 56.45 -41.39
N PHE A 541 4.52 57.11 -42.23
CA PHE A 541 3.50 58.04 -41.78
C PHE A 541 2.39 57.33 -40.98
N VAL A 542 1.97 56.13 -41.41
CA VAL A 542 1.01 55.30 -40.67
C VAL A 542 1.59 54.83 -39.33
N LEU A 543 2.88 54.48 -39.28
CA LEU A 543 3.57 54.11 -38.04
C LEU A 543 3.73 55.29 -37.07
N LEU A 544 4.06 56.49 -37.58
CA LEU A 544 4.20 57.69 -36.75
C LEU A 544 2.86 58.19 -36.20
N ASN A 545 1.79 58.11 -36.99
CA ASN A 545 0.44 58.50 -36.55
C ASN A 545 -0.12 57.55 -35.46
N ARG A 546 0.41 56.33 -35.35
CA ARG A 546 0.13 55.39 -34.24
C ARG A 546 0.81 55.81 -32.94
N SER A 547 2.02 56.37 -33.00
CA SER A 547 2.77 56.83 -31.82
C SER A 547 2.16 58.06 -31.14
N MET A 548 1.29 58.81 -31.84
CA MET A 548 0.62 59.99 -31.27
C MET A 548 -0.81 59.72 -30.77
N ARG A 549 -1.33 58.49 -30.92
CA ARG A 549 -2.70 58.10 -30.52
C ARG A 549 -2.76 57.04 -29.42
N ASN A 550 -1.62 56.47 -29.05
CA ASN A 550 -1.41 55.71 -27.81
C ASN A 550 -0.69 56.61 -26.81
#